data_AF-U9UJT8-F1
#
_entry.id   AF-U9UJT8-F1
#
_cell.length_a   1.000
_cell.length_b   1.000
_cell.length_c   1.000
_cell.angle_alpha   90.00
_cell.angle_beta   90.00
_cell.angle_gamma   90.00
#
_symmetry.space_group_name_H-M   'P 1'
#
loop_
_entity.id
_entity.type
_entity.pdbx_description
1 polymer ?
#
loop_
_entity_poly.entity_id
_entity_poly.type
_entity_poly.pdbx_seq_one_letter_code
_entity_poly.pdbx_strand_id
1 'polypeptide(L)'
;MPFDLKLDKELKDDAEIRNLWLESIHIRDQQQIFKKTNEFYDFIIVGAGTAGCVLARELIYNIPNINILVLEAGPPNTQVNDIMRSPCGFPSVHRTSETDWGYSTEDQKMPSIVDPTKEVLNKGMPYARAKVIGGCSTVNAMVYIRGQKADYDLWAAQGPEYKIWDYEHCLEAFKAVENNSRKSPDEEFKKYHGFNGLLNVQDSSNDNYDILKDIYKIANNLGIPHNNDFNGVRQNGLGEHQCTMKDGKRFSLADGYLTDALKK
;
A
#
# COMPACT_ATOMS: atom_id res chain seq x y z
N MET A 1 29.68 -29.91 2.57
CA MET A 1 30.83 -29.02 2.84
C MET A 1 30.97 -27.78 1.94
N PRO A 2 30.18 -27.52 0.87
CA PRO A 2 30.15 -26.20 0.20
C PRO A 2 29.09 -25.23 0.73
N PHE A 3 28.16 -25.69 1.57
CA PHE A 3 27.06 -24.85 2.11
C PHE A 3 27.54 -23.85 3.18
N ASP A 4 28.48 -24.25 4.06
CA ASP A 4 28.99 -23.38 5.14
C ASP A 4 29.75 -22.15 4.61
N LEU A 5 30.54 -22.32 3.55
CA LEU A 5 31.34 -21.24 2.97
C LEU A 5 30.49 -20.15 2.30
N LYS A 6 29.30 -20.51 1.81
CA LYS A 6 28.37 -19.55 1.21
C LYS A 6 27.64 -18.75 2.29
N LEU A 7 27.19 -19.43 3.35
CA LEU A 7 26.55 -18.79 4.49
C LEU A 7 27.52 -17.86 5.23
N ASP A 8 28.77 -18.28 5.42
CA ASP A 8 29.82 -17.44 6.03
C ASP A 8 30.13 -16.18 5.21
N LYS A 9 29.97 -16.25 3.88
CA LYS A 9 30.12 -15.08 3.01
C LYS A 9 28.90 -14.16 3.12
N GLU A 10 27.69 -14.71 3.04
CA GLU A 10 26.44 -13.94 3.19
C GLU A 10 26.37 -13.21 4.56
N LEU A 11 26.84 -13.84 5.63
CA LEU A 11 26.93 -13.22 6.96
C LEU A 11 27.98 -12.11 7.05
N LYS A 12 29.09 -12.23 6.32
CA LYS A 12 30.10 -11.16 6.23
C LYS A 12 29.60 -9.98 5.42
N ASP A 13 28.92 -10.24 4.31
CA ASP A 13 28.31 -9.21 3.47
C ASP A 13 27.22 -8.44 4.26
N ASP A 14 26.39 -9.13 5.06
CA ASP A 14 25.42 -8.49 5.97
C ASP A 14 26.10 -7.63 7.04
N ALA A 15 27.19 -8.11 7.63
CA ALA A 15 27.97 -7.35 8.60
C ALA A 15 28.61 -6.09 7.97
N GLU A 16 29.09 -6.18 6.74
CA GLU A 16 29.63 -5.05 5.98
C GLU A 16 28.54 -4.02 5.66
N ILE A 17 27.36 -4.46 5.18
CA ILE A 17 26.22 -3.58 4.92
C ILE A 17 25.75 -2.91 6.22
N ARG A 18 25.66 -3.65 7.33
CA ARG A 18 25.34 -3.09 8.65
C ARG A 18 26.36 -2.05 9.07
N ASN A 19 27.65 -2.30 8.87
CA ASN A 19 28.70 -1.33 9.17
C ASN A 19 28.61 -0.09 8.29
N LEU A 20 28.39 -0.22 6.98
CA LEU A 20 28.17 0.91 6.08
C LEU A 20 26.92 1.71 6.47
N TRP A 21 25.85 1.04 6.90
CA TRP A 21 24.66 1.69 7.46
C TRP A 21 25.01 2.46 8.73
N LEU A 22 25.71 1.84 9.67
CA LEU A 22 26.14 2.46 10.92
C LEU A 22 27.07 3.64 10.65
N GLU A 23 28.05 3.53 9.75
CA GLU A 23 28.93 4.62 9.34
C GLU A 23 28.14 5.74 8.66
N SER A 24 27.19 5.42 7.77
CA SER A 24 26.36 6.43 7.10
C SER A 24 25.44 7.18 8.07
N ILE A 25 24.89 6.48 9.07
CA ILE A 25 24.14 7.07 10.19
C ILE A 25 25.09 7.93 11.02
N HIS A 26 26.25 7.39 11.40
CA HIS A 26 27.23 8.06 12.25
C HIS A 26 27.77 9.35 11.62
N ILE A 27 28.02 9.35 10.31
CA ILE A 27 28.49 10.54 9.58
C ILE A 27 27.39 11.62 9.53
N ARG A 28 26.11 11.24 9.36
CA ARG A 28 24.99 12.19 9.38
C ARG A 28 24.73 12.72 10.79
N ASP A 29 24.86 11.85 11.79
CA ASP A 29 24.62 12.15 13.20
C ASP A 29 25.72 13.05 13.80
N GLN A 30 27.00 12.86 13.43
CA GLN A 30 28.09 13.70 13.92
C GLN A 30 28.07 15.13 13.36
N GLN A 31 27.43 15.35 12.21
CA GLN A 31 27.28 16.69 11.62
C GLN A 31 26.05 17.44 12.15
N GLN A 32 25.12 16.74 12.81
CA GLN A 32 23.95 17.36 13.44
C GLN A 32 24.19 17.56 14.93
N ILE A 33 24.06 18.80 15.39
CA ILE A 33 23.96 19.09 16.83
C ILE A 33 22.61 18.53 17.28
N PHE A 34 22.61 17.32 17.84
CA PHE A 34 21.45 16.79 18.54
C PHE A 34 21.21 17.64 19.77
N LYS A 35 20.33 18.63 19.62
CA LYS A 35 19.78 19.34 20.76
C LYS A 35 18.95 18.32 21.52
N LYS A 36 19.41 17.92 22.69
CA LYS A 36 18.61 17.11 23.62
C LYS A 36 17.33 17.90 23.88
N THR A 37 16.23 17.47 23.27
CA THR A 37 14.91 18.01 23.55
C THR A 37 14.40 17.30 24.82
N ASN A 38 13.72 18.03 25.70
CA ASN A 38 12.95 17.42 26.80
C ASN A 38 11.55 17.04 26.31
N GLU A 39 11.45 16.58 25.06
CA GLU A 39 10.19 16.16 24.45
C GLU A 39 9.93 14.70 24.79
N PHE A 40 8.72 14.44 25.28
CA PHE A 40 8.24 13.09 25.59
C PHE A 40 7.09 12.77 24.65
N TYR A 41 7.15 11.58 24.06
CA TYR A 41 6.12 11.06 23.17
C TYR A 41 5.59 9.75 23.75
N ASP A 42 4.27 9.60 23.77
CA ASP A 42 3.61 8.36 24.18
C ASP A 42 3.72 7.29 23.10
N PHE A 43 3.73 7.71 21.83
CA PHE A 43 3.91 6.83 20.68
C PHE A 43 4.93 7.40 19.70
N ILE A 44 5.76 6.50 19.16
CA ILE A 44 6.65 6.80 18.04
C ILE A 44 6.26 5.88 16.88
N ILE A 45 5.79 6.47 15.78
CA ILE A 45 5.42 5.78 14.55
C ILE A 45 6.58 5.91 13.57
N VAL A 46 7.19 4.78 13.22
CA VAL A 46 8.28 4.73 12.25
C VAL A 46 7.69 4.48 10.86
N GLY A 47 7.67 5.54 10.04
CA GLY A 47 7.13 5.59 8.70
C GLY A 47 5.75 6.25 8.65
N ALA A 48 5.63 7.36 7.92
CA ALA A 48 4.34 7.97 7.56
C ALA A 48 3.77 7.34 6.27
N GLY A 49 3.90 6.02 6.13
CA GLY A 49 3.32 5.25 5.02
C GLY A 49 1.81 5.03 5.18
N THR A 50 1.23 4.15 4.36
CA THR A 50 -0.21 3.82 4.37
C THR A 50 -0.74 3.51 5.77
N ALA A 51 -0.11 2.58 6.49
CA ALA A 51 -0.54 2.18 7.83
C ALA A 51 -0.19 3.24 8.89
N GLY A 52 0.98 3.86 8.79
CA GLY A 52 1.42 4.90 9.73
C GLY A 52 0.50 6.12 9.74
N CYS A 53 -0.02 6.52 8.57
CA CYS A 53 -1.02 7.59 8.46
C CYS A 53 -2.31 7.25 9.22
N VAL A 54 -2.83 6.02 9.04
CA VAL A 54 -4.03 5.56 9.73
C VAL A 54 -3.78 5.48 11.23
N LEU A 55 -2.67 4.86 11.64
CA LEU A 55 -2.31 4.68 13.05
C LEU A 55 -2.16 6.01 13.79
N ALA A 56 -1.49 7.00 13.19
CA ALA A 56 -1.33 8.33 13.78
C ALA A 56 -2.69 8.98 14.08
N ARG A 57 -3.62 8.90 13.12
CA ARG A 57 -4.98 9.43 13.27
C ARG A 57 -5.77 8.67 14.32
N GLU A 58 -5.80 7.34 14.27
CA GLU A 58 -6.60 6.55 15.20
C GLU A 58 -6.12 6.73 16.64
N LEU A 59 -4.81 6.76 16.88
CA LEU A 59 -4.28 6.98 18.23
C LEU A 59 -4.66 8.37 18.77
N ILE A 60 -4.39 9.44 18.01
CA ILE A 60 -4.59 10.82 18.52
C ILE A 60 -6.06 11.20 18.74
N TYR A 61 -6.99 10.52 18.04
CA TYR A 61 -8.43 10.76 18.22
C TYR A 61 -9.07 9.88 19.29
N ASN A 62 -8.56 8.66 19.52
CA ASN A 62 -9.18 7.71 20.46
C ASN A 62 -8.52 7.68 21.84
N ILE A 63 -7.30 8.21 21.99
CA ILE A 63 -6.60 8.27 23.27
C ILE A 63 -6.41 9.74 23.67
N PRO A 64 -7.00 10.21 24.79
CA PRO A 64 -6.87 11.60 25.20
C PRO A 64 -5.48 11.91 25.76
N ASN A 65 -5.01 13.14 25.55
CA ASN A 65 -3.79 13.72 26.14
C ASN A 65 -2.48 12.97 25.82
N ILE A 66 -2.35 12.44 24.60
CA ILE A 66 -1.11 11.82 24.14
C ILE A 66 -0.33 12.72 23.18
N ASN A 67 0.98 12.54 23.13
CA ASN A 67 1.87 13.10 22.14
C ASN A 67 2.40 12.00 21.22
N ILE A 68 2.36 12.22 19.91
CA ILE A 68 2.81 11.24 18.91
C ILE A 68 3.92 11.85 18.06
N LEU A 69 5.03 11.11 17.91
CA LEU A 69 6.07 11.40 16.94
C LEU A 69 5.90 10.48 15.73
N VAL A 70 5.86 11.05 14.53
CA VAL A 70 5.88 10.29 13.27
C VAL A 70 7.19 10.58 12.54
N LEU A 71 7.97 9.54 12.26
CA LEU A 71 9.25 9.64 11.58
C LEU A 71 9.11 9.14 10.14
N GLU A 72 9.28 10.00 9.15
CA GLU A 72 9.26 9.62 7.74
C GLU A 72 10.62 9.88 7.08
N ALA A 73 11.13 8.90 6.35
CA ALA A 73 12.42 9.01 5.65
C ALA A 73 12.30 9.83 4.37
N GLY A 74 11.12 9.81 3.75
CA GLY A 74 10.77 10.67 2.64
C GLY A 74 10.82 12.15 3.02
N PRO A 75 11.12 13.02 2.04
CA PRO A 75 11.18 14.44 2.30
C PRO A 75 9.80 14.99 2.72
N PRO A 76 9.78 16.12 3.45
CA PRO A 76 8.55 16.82 3.78
C PRO A 76 7.81 17.23 2.50
N ASN A 77 6.53 17.63 2.62
CA ASN A 77 5.51 17.92 1.57
C ASN A 77 5.92 18.46 0.17
N THR A 78 7.16 18.88 -0.05
CA THR A 78 7.71 19.40 -1.31
C THR A 78 7.77 18.39 -2.46
N GLN A 79 7.44 17.11 -2.27
CA GLN A 79 7.51 16.10 -3.34
C GLN A 79 6.18 15.53 -3.83
N VAL A 80 5.05 15.77 -3.15
CA VAL A 80 3.72 15.44 -3.72
C VAL A 80 3.35 16.47 -4.78
N ASN A 81 4.00 16.34 -5.94
CA ASN A 81 3.80 17.21 -7.09
C ASN A 81 2.57 16.77 -7.91
N ASP A 82 2.26 17.54 -8.96
CA ASP A 82 1.11 17.27 -9.83
C ASP A 82 1.19 15.89 -10.52
N ILE A 83 2.38 15.35 -10.74
CA ILE A 83 2.57 14.01 -11.31
C ILE A 83 2.09 12.94 -10.33
N MET A 84 2.43 13.06 -9.04
CA MET A 84 1.94 12.13 -8.02
C MET A 84 0.42 12.23 -7.82
N ARG A 85 -0.15 13.43 -7.90
CA ARG A 85 -1.61 13.62 -7.78
C ARG A 85 -2.37 13.11 -9.01
N SER A 86 -1.72 13.11 -10.17
CA SER A 86 -2.29 12.64 -11.43
C SER A 86 -2.35 11.12 -11.47
N PRO A 87 -3.53 10.51 -11.67
CA PRO A 87 -3.65 9.07 -11.85
C PRO A 87 -2.76 8.51 -12.96
N CYS A 88 -2.72 9.19 -14.10
CA CYS A 88 -1.91 8.78 -15.26
C CYS A 88 -0.39 8.92 -15.01
N GLY A 89 0.01 9.65 -13.97
CA GLY A 89 1.41 9.82 -13.58
C GLY A 89 1.98 8.63 -12.81
N PHE A 90 1.16 7.65 -12.41
CA PHE A 90 1.62 6.51 -11.60
C PHE A 90 2.84 5.77 -12.20
N PRO A 91 3.00 5.54 -13.53
CA PRO A 91 4.17 4.83 -14.04
C PRO A 91 5.45 5.67 -13.90
N SER A 92 5.32 6.99 -13.97
CA SER A 92 6.44 7.95 -13.97
C SER A 92 6.97 8.28 -12.58
N VAL A 93 6.18 8.04 -11.52
CA VAL A 93 6.61 8.26 -10.12
C VAL A 93 7.46 7.11 -9.57
N HIS A 94 7.49 5.99 -10.27
CA HIS A 94 8.41 4.90 -9.98
C HIS A 94 9.80 5.26 -10.50
N ARG A 95 10.85 4.96 -9.73
CA ARG A 95 12.28 5.13 -10.10
C ARG A 95 12.87 6.55 -10.08
N THR A 96 12.24 7.52 -9.44
CA THR A 96 12.92 8.75 -9.04
C THR A 96 13.64 8.53 -7.71
N SER A 97 14.96 8.70 -7.67
CA SER A 97 15.81 8.39 -6.50
C SER A 97 15.40 9.11 -5.21
N GLU A 98 14.69 10.23 -5.34
CA GLU A 98 14.25 11.02 -4.20
C GLU A 98 12.98 10.45 -3.53
N THR A 99 12.07 9.84 -4.30
CA THR A 99 10.72 9.42 -3.85
C THR A 99 10.54 7.91 -3.84
N ASP A 100 11.51 7.16 -4.37
CA ASP A 100 11.56 5.71 -4.41
C ASP A 100 12.76 5.23 -3.59
N TRP A 101 12.61 4.12 -2.88
CA TRP A 101 13.71 3.47 -2.18
C TRP A 101 14.74 2.85 -3.12
N GLY A 102 14.37 2.60 -4.38
CA GLY A 102 15.29 2.10 -5.41
C GLY A 102 15.69 0.65 -5.21
N TYR A 103 14.88 -0.14 -4.49
CA TYR A 103 15.17 -1.55 -4.30
C TYR A 103 15.15 -2.32 -5.62
N SER A 104 16.03 -3.30 -5.73
CA SER A 104 15.98 -4.34 -6.75
C SER A 104 16.01 -5.69 -6.04
N THR A 105 15.28 -6.66 -6.56
CA THR A 105 15.46 -8.04 -6.12
C THR A 105 16.84 -8.55 -6.53
N GLU A 106 17.33 -9.57 -5.84
CA GLU A 106 18.43 -10.41 -6.32
C GLU A 106 18.09 -11.09 -7.65
N ASP A 107 19.10 -11.53 -8.38
CA ASP A 107 18.94 -12.34 -9.58
C ASP A 107 18.15 -13.62 -9.26
N GLN A 108 17.08 -13.86 -10.01
CA GLN A 108 16.19 -14.99 -9.79
C GLN A 108 16.42 -16.06 -10.86
N LYS A 109 16.71 -17.29 -10.42
CA LYS A 109 16.67 -18.47 -11.30
C LYS A 109 15.32 -19.14 -11.16
N MET A 110 14.63 -19.32 -12.28
CA MET A 110 13.31 -19.93 -12.31
C MET A 110 13.16 -20.87 -13.52
N PRO A 111 12.35 -21.94 -13.43
CA PRO A 111 12.02 -22.75 -14.60
C PRO A 111 11.43 -21.88 -15.72
N SER A 112 11.82 -22.16 -16.97
CA SER A 112 11.25 -21.48 -18.12
C SER A 112 9.78 -21.84 -18.26
N ILE A 113 8.93 -20.82 -18.44
CA ILE A 113 7.51 -20.99 -18.76
C ILE A 113 7.29 -21.58 -20.16
N VAL A 114 8.30 -21.51 -21.05
CA VAL A 114 8.24 -22.04 -22.42
C VAL A 114 8.78 -23.48 -22.48
N ASP A 115 9.79 -23.80 -21.68
CA ASP A 115 10.43 -25.12 -21.62
C ASP A 115 10.76 -25.48 -20.17
N PRO A 116 9.88 -26.21 -19.47
CA PRO A 116 10.04 -26.51 -18.05
C PRO A 116 11.32 -27.28 -17.68
N THR A 117 12.06 -27.81 -18.68
CA THR A 117 13.34 -28.50 -18.49
C THR A 117 14.53 -27.55 -18.43
N LYS A 118 14.33 -26.26 -18.73
CA LYS A 118 15.37 -25.22 -18.73
C LYS A 118 15.13 -24.20 -17.64
N GLU A 119 16.22 -23.63 -17.14
CA GLU A 119 16.19 -22.48 -16.23
C GLU A 119 16.38 -21.18 -17.00
N VAL A 120 15.68 -20.13 -16.57
CA VAL A 120 15.88 -18.75 -17.00
C VAL A 120 16.49 -17.99 -15.84
N LEU A 121 17.54 -17.22 -16.14
CA LEU A 121 18.07 -16.20 -15.24
C LEU A 121 17.33 -14.89 -15.51
N ASN A 122 16.51 -14.47 -14.55
CA ASN A 122 15.94 -13.14 -14.54
C ASN A 122 16.86 -12.24 -13.70
N LYS A 123 17.47 -11.25 -14.36
CA LYS A 123 18.29 -10.27 -13.65
C LYS A 123 17.41 -9.46 -12.71
N GLY A 124 17.98 -9.05 -11.57
CA GLY A 124 17.28 -8.31 -10.51
C GLY A 124 16.19 -7.37 -11.00
N MET A 125 15.00 -7.52 -10.43
CA MET A 125 13.82 -6.76 -10.85
C MET A 125 13.61 -5.56 -9.92
N PRO A 126 13.34 -4.35 -10.47
CA PRO A 126 12.97 -3.20 -9.67
C PRO A 126 11.77 -3.49 -8.78
N TYR A 127 11.93 -3.24 -7.48
CA TYR A 127 10.91 -3.49 -6.46
C TYR A 127 10.51 -2.18 -5.80
N ALA A 128 9.62 -1.47 -6.48
CA ALA A 128 9.34 -0.09 -6.11
C ALA A 128 8.68 0.02 -4.73
N ARG A 129 9.24 0.88 -3.89
CA ARG A 129 8.70 1.26 -2.58
C ARG A 129 8.82 2.76 -2.42
N ALA A 130 7.72 3.40 -2.04
CA ALA A 130 7.71 4.85 -1.92
C ALA A 130 8.45 5.30 -0.65
N LYS A 131 9.18 6.40 -0.79
CA LYS A 131 9.90 7.11 0.26
C LYS A 131 9.38 8.55 0.27
N VAL A 132 8.13 8.71 0.65
CA VAL A 132 7.36 9.97 0.71
C VAL A 132 6.27 9.86 1.76
N ILE A 133 5.76 10.98 2.26
CA ILE A 133 4.58 11.00 3.13
C ILE A 133 3.38 10.34 2.41
N GLY A 134 2.66 9.47 3.11
CA GLY A 134 1.63 8.57 2.58
C GLY A 134 2.18 7.26 2.02
N GLY A 135 3.51 7.17 1.85
CA GLY A 135 4.20 5.99 1.36
C GLY A 135 3.62 5.48 0.04
N CYS A 136 3.45 4.17 -0.06
CA CYS A 136 2.99 3.55 -1.30
C CYS A 136 1.59 4.01 -1.73
N SER A 137 0.73 4.49 -0.83
CA SER A 137 -0.57 5.05 -1.21
C SER A 137 -0.48 6.33 -2.06
N THR A 138 0.64 7.05 -1.97
CA THR A 138 0.91 8.27 -2.75
C THR A 138 1.41 7.98 -4.17
N VAL A 139 1.86 6.75 -4.46
CA VAL A 139 2.47 6.40 -5.77
C VAL A 139 1.86 5.18 -6.48
N ASN A 140 0.98 4.41 -5.80
CA ASN A 140 0.40 3.18 -6.34
C ASN A 140 -0.48 3.40 -7.60
N ALA A 141 -1.01 2.32 -8.18
CA ALA A 141 -1.98 2.40 -9.28
C ALA A 141 -3.43 2.73 -8.84
N MET A 142 -3.65 3.06 -7.56
CA MET A 142 -4.93 3.41 -6.92
C MET A 142 -6.02 2.32 -6.95
N VAL A 143 -5.79 1.16 -7.56
CA VAL A 143 -6.71 0.03 -7.55
C VAL A 143 -7.13 -0.31 -6.12
N TYR A 144 -8.44 -0.28 -5.84
CA TYR A 144 -8.99 -0.57 -4.51
C TYR A 144 -9.65 -1.95 -4.50
N ILE A 145 -8.92 -2.95 -3.99
CA ILE A 145 -9.37 -4.33 -3.82
C ILE A 145 -8.95 -4.79 -2.43
N ARG A 146 -9.87 -5.42 -1.68
CA ARG A 146 -9.62 -5.86 -0.30
C ARG A 146 -8.89 -7.21 -0.26
N GLY A 147 -9.50 -8.24 -0.85
CA GLY A 147 -9.06 -9.64 -0.79
C GLY A 147 -10.27 -10.57 -0.75
N GLN A 148 -10.05 -11.89 -0.81
CA GLN A 148 -11.13 -12.87 -0.70
C GLN A 148 -11.43 -13.16 0.77
N LYS A 149 -12.68 -13.53 1.09
CA LYS A 149 -13.06 -14.01 2.44
C LYS A 149 -12.09 -15.08 2.96
N ALA A 150 -11.73 -16.03 2.10
CA ALA A 150 -10.84 -17.14 2.44
C ALA A 150 -9.45 -16.70 2.90
N ASP A 151 -8.94 -15.57 2.41
CA ASP A 151 -7.62 -15.06 2.79
C ASP A 151 -7.60 -14.68 4.28
N TYR A 152 -8.65 -14.00 4.75
CA TYR A 152 -8.81 -13.55 6.13
C TYR A 152 -9.21 -14.70 7.07
N ASP A 153 -10.13 -15.55 6.62
CA ASP A 153 -10.51 -16.74 7.40
C ASP A 153 -9.31 -17.68 7.62
N LEU A 154 -8.40 -17.76 6.65
CA LEU A 154 -7.14 -18.48 6.80
C LEU A 154 -6.24 -17.84 7.86
N TRP A 155 -6.19 -16.50 7.95
CA TRP A 155 -5.47 -15.83 9.02
C TRP A 155 -6.06 -16.14 10.39
N ALA A 156 -7.39 -16.07 10.51
CA ALA A 156 -8.09 -16.36 11.75
C ALA A 156 -7.97 -17.82 12.20
N ALA A 157 -7.79 -18.75 11.26
CA ALA A 157 -7.61 -20.17 11.53
C ALA A 157 -6.27 -20.51 12.22
N GLN A 158 -5.34 -19.56 12.33
CA GLN A 158 -4.04 -19.79 12.99
C GLN A 158 -4.14 -19.97 14.51
N GLY A 159 -5.22 -19.49 15.15
CA GLY A 159 -5.41 -19.62 16.59
C GLY A 159 -6.46 -18.63 17.16
N PRO A 160 -6.93 -18.83 18.41
CA PRO A 160 -7.92 -17.97 19.03
C PRO A 160 -7.54 -16.48 19.07
N GLU A 161 -6.25 -16.16 19.22
CA GLU A 161 -5.70 -14.80 19.21
C GLU A 161 -5.80 -14.11 17.84
N TYR A 162 -5.91 -14.88 16.76
CA TYR A 162 -6.04 -14.37 15.40
C TYR A 162 -7.50 -14.19 14.98
N LYS A 163 -8.47 -14.52 15.84
CA LYS A 163 -9.90 -14.51 15.49
C LYS A 163 -10.40 -13.15 14.99
N ILE A 164 -9.79 -12.06 15.46
CA ILE A 164 -10.07 -10.68 15.02
C ILE A 164 -9.73 -10.43 13.54
N TRP A 165 -9.00 -11.34 12.90
CA TRP A 165 -8.63 -11.28 11.49
C TRP A 165 -9.55 -12.08 10.58
N ASP A 166 -10.69 -12.60 11.07
CA ASP A 166 -11.68 -13.19 10.16
C ASP A 166 -12.32 -12.13 9.27
N TYR A 167 -12.92 -12.56 8.16
CA TYR A 167 -13.43 -11.61 7.18
C TYR A 167 -14.51 -10.69 7.73
N GLU A 168 -15.35 -11.17 8.64
CA GLU A 168 -16.41 -10.38 9.25
C GLU A 168 -15.83 -9.18 10.03
N HIS A 169 -14.81 -9.39 10.86
CA HIS A 169 -14.13 -8.29 11.56
C HIS A 169 -13.34 -7.40 10.59
N CYS A 170 -12.65 -7.98 9.59
CA CYS A 170 -11.94 -7.20 8.58
C CYS A 170 -12.91 -6.33 7.75
N LEU A 171 -14.11 -6.82 7.44
CA LEU A 171 -15.13 -6.07 6.70
C LEU A 171 -15.59 -4.83 7.47
N GLU A 172 -15.72 -4.91 8.80
CA GLU A 172 -16.00 -3.74 9.63
C GLU A 172 -14.88 -2.71 9.51
N ALA A 173 -13.62 -3.13 9.59
CA ALA A 173 -12.47 -2.24 9.41
C ALA A 173 -12.42 -1.63 8.00
N PHE A 174 -12.69 -2.41 6.94
CA PHE A 174 -12.73 -1.89 5.57
C PHE A 174 -13.80 -0.82 5.40
N LYS A 175 -14.99 -1.03 5.97
CA LYS A 175 -16.08 -0.05 5.95
C LYS A 175 -15.78 1.18 6.80
N ALA A 176 -15.07 1.03 7.90
CA ALA A 176 -14.64 2.17 8.71
C ALA A 176 -13.62 3.06 7.98
N VAL A 177 -12.76 2.47 7.15
CA VAL A 177 -11.75 3.21 6.40
C VAL A 177 -12.31 3.93 5.19
N GLU A 178 -13.29 3.32 4.54
CA GLU A 178 -13.81 3.72 3.24
C GLU A 178 -14.82 4.89 3.30
N ASN A 179 -14.62 5.85 2.41
CA ASN A 179 -15.61 6.84 2.01
C ASN A 179 -15.96 6.63 0.53
N ASN A 180 -16.88 5.71 0.26
CA ASN A 180 -17.27 5.37 -1.09
C ASN A 180 -18.21 6.44 -1.67
N SER A 181 -17.92 6.87 -2.90
CA SER A 181 -18.66 7.93 -3.59
C SER A 181 -19.57 7.42 -4.71
N ARG A 182 -19.77 6.10 -4.82
CA ARG A 182 -20.69 5.50 -5.80
C ARG A 182 -22.06 6.16 -5.71
N LYS A 183 -22.58 6.60 -6.84
CA LYS A 183 -23.88 7.28 -6.92
C LYS A 183 -25.01 6.26 -6.84
N SER A 184 -26.04 6.58 -6.03
CA SER A 184 -27.24 5.76 -5.87
C SER A 184 -26.95 4.28 -5.55
N PRO A 185 -26.14 3.97 -4.51
CA PRO A 185 -25.83 2.60 -4.16
C PRO A 185 -27.08 1.86 -3.68
N ASP A 186 -27.26 0.62 -4.15
CA ASP A 186 -28.32 -0.25 -3.66
C ASP A 186 -28.02 -0.82 -2.26
N GLU A 187 -28.99 -1.52 -1.68
CA GLU A 187 -28.86 -2.09 -0.34
C GLU A 187 -27.87 -3.26 -0.27
N GLU A 188 -27.55 -3.91 -1.39
CA GLU A 188 -26.53 -4.96 -1.40
C GLU A 188 -25.13 -4.33 -1.30
N PHE A 189 -24.86 -3.32 -2.12
CA PHE A 189 -23.61 -2.55 -2.09
C PHE A 189 -23.36 -1.93 -0.70
N LYS A 190 -24.39 -1.34 -0.07
CA LYS A 190 -24.26 -0.76 1.28
C LYS A 190 -23.89 -1.76 2.37
N LYS A 191 -24.16 -3.06 2.19
CA LYS A 191 -23.73 -4.08 3.17
C LYS A 191 -22.22 -4.20 3.23
N TYR A 192 -21.54 -4.06 2.09
CA TYR A 192 -20.11 -4.27 1.96
C TYR A 192 -19.29 -2.98 2.00
N HIS A 193 -19.89 -1.81 1.81
CA HIS A 193 -19.16 -0.55 1.66
C HIS A 193 -19.36 0.45 2.80
N GLY A 194 -18.31 1.24 3.05
CA GLY A 194 -18.28 2.38 3.96
C GLY A 194 -18.53 3.69 3.23
N PHE A 195 -19.15 4.65 3.92
CA PHE A 195 -19.50 5.96 3.36
C PHE A 195 -19.10 7.13 4.26
N ASN A 196 -18.35 6.85 5.33
CA ASN A 196 -18.02 7.83 6.38
C ASN A 196 -16.55 7.81 6.79
N GLY A 197 -15.73 6.96 6.17
CA GLY A 197 -14.29 6.90 6.43
C GLY A 197 -13.55 8.12 5.90
N LEU A 198 -12.22 8.09 5.96
CA LEU A 198 -11.38 9.19 5.47
C LEU A 198 -10.65 8.85 4.16
N LEU A 199 -10.68 7.59 3.70
CA LEU A 199 -10.13 7.21 2.41
C LEU A 199 -11.21 7.32 1.34
N ASN A 200 -11.08 8.28 0.42
CA ASN A 200 -12.03 8.43 -0.68
C ASN A 200 -11.84 7.30 -1.71
N VAL A 201 -12.96 6.64 -2.03
CA VAL A 201 -13.05 5.60 -3.05
C VAL A 201 -14.13 6.00 -4.04
N GLN A 202 -13.83 5.87 -5.33
CA GLN A 202 -14.76 6.18 -6.40
C GLN A 202 -14.72 5.11 -7.50
N ASP A 203 -15.82 5.01 -8.24
CA ASP A 203 -15.84 4.29 -9.51
C ASP A 203 -14.83 4.91 -10.49
N SER A 204 -14.22 4.08 -11.33
CA SER A 204 -13.34 4.56 -12.39
C SER A 204 -14.13 5.39 -13.40
N SER A 205 -13.59 6.54 -13.80
CA SER A 205 -14.18 7.41 -14.83
C SER A 205 -13.85 6.89 -16.25
N ASN A 206 -14.15 5.61 -16.50
CA ASN A 206 -13.67 4.86 -17.67
C ASN A 206 -14.75 4.56 -18.72
N ASP A 207 -15.88 5.28 -18.71
CA ASP A 207 -16.96 5.22 -19.72
C ASP A 207 -16.51 5.48 -21.19
N ASN A 208 -15.20 5.62 -21.45
CA ASN A 208 -14.63 6.15 -22.68
C ASN A 208 -13.85 5.13 -23.53
N TYR A 209 -13.75 3.85 -23.14
CA TYR A 209 -13.01 2.86 -23.94
C TYR A 209 -13.93 1.91 -24.69
N ASP A 210 -14.13 2.15 -25.98
CA ASP A 210 -14.97 1.30 -26.84
C ASP A 210 -14.55 -0.17 -26.84
N ILE A 211 -13.25 -0.45 -26.69
CA ILE A 211 -12.74 -1.83 -26.62
C ILE A 211 -13.29 -2.62 -25.42
N LEU A 212 -13.64 -1.96 -24.31
CA LEU A 212 -14.20 -2.64 -23.14
C LEU A 212 -15.56 -3.28 -23.46
N LYS A 213 -16.36 -2.66 -24.34
CA LYS A 213 -17.66 -3.22 -24.77
C LYS A 213 -17.47 -4.59 -25.45
N ASP A 214 -16.48 -4.69 -26.33
CA ASP A 214 -16.15 -5.94 -27.00
C ASP A 214 -15.59 -6.98 -26.03
N ILE A 215 -14.76 -6.56 -25.06
CA ILE A 215 -14.23 -7.44 -24.02
C ILE A 215 -15.36 -8.01 -23.15
N TYR A 216 -16.33 -7.19 -22.72
CA TYR A 216 -17.50 -7.67 -21.97
C TYR A 216 -18.35 -8.65 -22.79
N LYS A 217 -18.54 -8.38 -24.08
CA LYS A 217 -19.28 -9.28 -24.98
C LYS A 217 -18.59 -10.64 -25.11
N ILE A 218 -17.26 -10.65 -25.30
CA ILE A 218 -16.48 -11.89 -25.39
C ILE A 218 -16.53 -12.66 -24.07
N ALA A 219 -16.35 -11.99 -22.94
CA ALA A 219 -16.42 -12.60 -21.62
C ALA A 219 -17.76 -13.30 -21.39
N ASN A 220 -18.87 -12.62 -21.73
CA ASN A 220 -20.20 -13.21 -21.65
C ASN A 220 -20.36 -14.44 -22.56
N ASN A 221 -19.83 -14.40 -23.79
CA ASN A 221 -19.85 -15.55 -24.70
C ASN A 221 -19.05 -16.75 -24.16
N LEU A 222 -18.02 -16.50 -23.34
CA LEU A 222 -17.23 -17.52 -22.65
C LEU A 222 -17.83 -17.94 -21.30
N GLY A 223 -18.99 -17.40 -20.91
CA GLY A 223 -19.65 -17.67 -19.63
C GLY A 223 -18.96 -17.02 -18.43
N ILE A 224 -18.06 -16.05 -18.64
CA ILE A 224 -17.46 -15.28 -17.55
C ILE A 224 -18.49 -14.23 -17.09
N PRO A 225 -18.94 -14.27 -15.82
CA PRO A 225 -19.97 -13.38 -15.35
C PRO A 225 -19.47 -11.95 -15.28
N HIS A 226 -20.36 -10.99 -15.52
CA HIS A 226 -20.09 -9.59 -15.19
C HIS A 226 -19.98 -9.42 -13.67
N ASN A 227 -19.02 -8.61 -13.24
CA ASN A 227 -18.85 -8.20 -11.85
C ASN A 227 -18.84 -6.65 -11.79
N ASN A 228 -19.83 -6.05 -11.15
CA ASN A 228 -19.89 -4.60 -10.97
C ASN A 228 -19.29 -4.12 -9.63
N ASP A 229 -18.81 -5.07 -8.81
CA ASP A 229 -18.24 -4.79 -7.50
C ASP A 229 -17.34 -5.94 -7.02
N PHE A 230 -16.03 -5.77 -7.21
CA PHE A 230 -15.03 -6.72 -6.74
C PHE A 230 -14.87 -6.79 -5.21
N ASN A 231 -15.46 -5.85 -4.46
CA ASN A 231 -15.40 -5.82 -3.00
C ASN A 231 -16.76 -6.18 -2.35
N GLY A 232 -17.74 -6.59 -3.15
CA GLY A 232 -19.07 -6.99 -2.73
C GLY A 232 -19.22 -8.49 -2.52
N VAL A 233 -20.38 -9.04 -2.90
CA VAL A 233 -20.77 -10.44 -2.64
C VAL A 233 -19.80 -11.46 -3.26
N ARG A 234 -19.23 -11.16 -4.43
CA ARG A 234 -18.30 -12.03 -5.14
C ARG A 234 -17.20 -11.23 -5.82
N GLN A 235 -15.98 -11.77 -5.87
CA GLN A 235 -14.93 -11.15 -6.68
C GLN A 235 -14.83 -11.76 -8.09
N ASN A 236 -15.29 -12.99 -8.31
CA ASN A 236 -15.17 -13.65 -9.61
C ASN A 236 -15.99 -12.93 -10.71
N GLY A 237 -15.36 -12.70 -11.85
CA GLY A 237 -15.97 -12.13 -13.03
C GLY A 237 -15.11 -11.07 -13.71
N LEU A 238 -15.70 -10.42 -14.71
CA LEU A 238 -15.11 -9.31 -15.45
C LEU A 238 -15.85 -8.01 -15.13
N GLY A 239 -15.10 -6.94 -14.86
CA GLY A 239 -15.67 -5.69 -14.37
C GLY A 239 -14.68 -4.56 -14.24
N GLU A 240 -15.19 -3.41 -13.81
CA GLU A 240 -14.39 -2.25 -13.43
C GLU A 240 -14.10 -2.26 -11.93
N HIS A 241 -12.86 -1.94 -11.57
CA HIS A 241 -12.46 -1.77 -10.18
C HIS A 241 -12.65 -0.32 -9.75
N GLN A 242 -12.93 -0.12 -8.47
CA GLN A 242 -12.91 1.21 -7.87
C GLN A 242 -11.46 1.63 -7.60
N CYS A 243 -11.27 2.95 -7.48
CA CYS A 243 -9.97 3.56 -7.24
C CYS A 243 -9.98 4.42 -5.97
N THR A 244 -8.84 4.48 -5.26
CA THR A 244 -8.60 5.43 -4.18
C THR A 244 -8.34 6.83 -4.75
N MET A 245 -9.42 7.51 -5.10
CA MET A 245 -9.43 8.81 -5.76
C MET A 245 -10.54 9.71 -5.20
N LYS A 246 -10.36 11.01 -5.39
CA LYS A 246 -11.37 12.03 -5.13
C LYS A 246 -11.35 13.06 -6.25
N ASP A 247 -12.51 13.33 -6.84
CA ASP A 247 -12.67 14.29 -7.94
C ASP A 247 -11.69 14.02 -9.10
N GLY A 248 -11.45 12.74 -9.40
CA GLY A 248 -10.55 12.29 -10.48
C GLY A 248 -9.06 12.44 -10.18
N LYS A 249 -8.67 12.81 -8.96
CA LYS A 249 -7.28 12.88 -8.50
C LYS A 249 -6.99 11.74 -7.54
N ARG A 250 -5.74 11.28 -7.49
CA ARG A 250 -5.27 10.33 -6.47
C ARG A 250 -5.65 10.83 -5.08
N PHE A 251 -6.10 9.91 -4.23
CA PHE A 251 -6.35 10.19 -2.82
C PHE A 251 -5.62 9.15 -1.96
N SER A 252 -4.53 9.58 -1.33
CA SER A 252 -3.68 8.75 -0.47
C SER A 252 -4.22 8.69 0.97
N LEU A 253 -3.64 7.83 1.81
CA LEU A 253 -3.96 7.81 3.23
C LEU A 253 -3.37 9.04 3.96
N ALA A 254 -2.36 9.70 3.39
CA ALA A 254 -1.87 10.97 3.94
C ALA A 254 -2.89 12.12 3.75
N ASP A 255 -3.57 12.15 2.59
CA ASP A 255 -4.57 13.17 2.27
C ASP A 255 -5.77 13.11 3.22
N GLY A 256 -6.20 11.90 3.58
CA GLY A 256 -7.32 11.67 4.50
C GLY A 256 -6.88 11.64 5.97
N TYR A 257 -6.12 10.61 6.34
CA TYR A 257 -5.86 10.28 7.73
C TYR A 257 -4.79 11.16 8.37
N LEU A 258 -3.61 11.28 7.74
CA LEU A 258 -2.52 12.05 8.35
C LEU A 258 -2.86 13.54 8.42
N THR A 259 -3.47 14.09 7.37
CA THR A 259 -3.95 15.48 7.36
C THR A 259 -4.99 15.73 8.46
N ASP A 260 -5.84 14.75 8.78
CA ASP A 260 -6.80 14.86 9.87
C ASP A 260 -6.15 14.74 11.26
N ALA A 261 -5.14 13.87 11.40
CA ALA A 261 -4.34 13.73 12.60
C ALA A 261 -3.62 15.04 12.97
N LEU A 262 -3.02 15.71 11.99
CA LEU A 262 -2.26 16.96 12.18
C LEU A 262 -3.09 18.17 12.65
N LYS A 263 -4.43 18.04 12.71
CA LYS A 263 -5.32 19.09 13.27
C LYS A 263 -5.40 19.04 14.81
N LYS A 264 -4.93 17.96 15.42
CA LYS A 264 -4.87 17.76 16.87
C LYS A 264 -3.51 18.18 17.41
#